data_AF-A0A2T9Z4P2-F1
#
_entry.id   AF-A0A2T9Z4P2-F1
#
_cell.length_a   1.000
_cell.length_b   1.000
_cell.length_c   1.000
_cell.angle_alpha   90.00
_cell.angle_beta   90.00
_cell.angle_gamma   90.00
#
_symmetry.space_group_name_H-M   'P 1'
#
loop_
_entity.id
_entity.type
_entity.pdbx_description
1 polymer ?
#
loop_
_entity_poly.entity_id
_entity_poly.type
_entity_poly.pdbx_seq_one_letter_code
_entity_poly.pdbx_strand_id
1 'polypeptide(L)'
;MIPTRDPSTQEELKKVFTQFDADKDGSLNIDDLRKVMHFFGRNAGDSELNDIISEAGSNGAISQAQFLQLFSAARESEDELKEAFNMFDTDGDKLLNKVDFTKVLASLGHKATPEEIQEMIDEADVDGDGMINYEEFVKMVVTILHISNSTKSESTINTMANVITKRISKEIERLMKDPVPGIEAIPHEENLRYFNVIMNGPAQSPYEGGHFKLELFLPEEYPMGPPKVRFLTKIYHPNTDKLGRICLDILKDRWSPALQIRTVLLSIQALLSAPNPDDPLANDVAEHWKSNEKEAIETAKEWTHKYAV
;
A
#
# COMPACT_ATOMS: atom_id res chain seq x y z
N MET A 1 -4.29 28.02 22.07
CA MET A 1 -4.84 26.75 21.53
C MET A 1 -4.92 26.94 20.02
N ILE A 2 -3.88 26.50 19.31
CA ILE A 2 -3.77 26.65 17.86
C ILE A 2 -4.55 25.47 17.26
N PRO A 3 -5.57 25.70 16.42
CA PRO A 3 -6.29 24.60 15.80
C PRO A 3 -5.36 23.91 14.80
N THR A 4 -5.06 22.63 15.04
CA THR A 4 -4.45 21.72 14.07
C THR A 4 -5.42 21.58 12.89
N ARG A 5 -5.20 22.38 11.83
CA ARG A 5 -5.96 22.32 10.59
C ARG A 5 -5.13 21.57 9.56
N ASP A 6 -5.23 20.25 9.63
CA ASP A 6 -4.85 19.37 8.53
C ASP A 6 -6.09 19.19 7.62
N PRO A 7 -6.11 19.75 6.39
CA PRO A 7 -7.26 19.67 5.49
C PRO A 7 -7.30 18.31 4.79
N SER A 8 -7.95 17.33 5.41
CA SER A 8 -8.05 15.94 4.97
C SER A 8 -8.77 15.67 3.62
N THR A 9 -9.45 16.63 2.97
CA THR A 9 -10.25 16.35 1.75
C THR A 9 -9.93 17.25 0.54
N GLN A 10 -10.12 16.75 -0.70
CA GLN A 10 -10.02 17.57 -1.93
C GLN A 10 -10.93 18.82 -1.89
N GLU A 11 -12.04 18.73 -1.16
CA GLU A 11 -12.97 19.83 -0.97
C GLU A 11 -12.42 20.92 -0.04
N GLU A 12 -11.54 20.56 0.90
CA GLU A 12 -10.81 21.52 1.74
C GLU A 12 -9.63 22.16 1.00
N LEU A 13 -8.91 21.42 0.16
CA LEU A 13 -7.88 22.01 -0.71
C LEU A 13 -8.50 23.01 -1.72
N LYS A 14 -9.71 22.75 -2.22
CA LYS A 14 -10.48 23.72 -3.02
C LYS A 14 -10.87 24.97 -2.23
N LYS A 15 -11.18 24.83 -0.94
CA LYS A 15 -11.45 25.96 -0.04
C LYS A 15 -10.19 26.77 0.23
N VAL A 16 -9.06 26.11 0.43
CA VAL A 16 -7.74 26.76 0.57
C VAL A 16 -7.40 27.52 -0.71
N PHE A 17 -7.51 26.90 -1.89
CA PHE A 17 -7.27 27.58 -3.16
C PHE A 17 -8.12 28.86 -3.30
N THR A 18 -9.43 28.75 -3.12
CA THR A 18 -10.37 29.87 -3.21
C THR A 18 -10.09 30.96 -2.15
N GLN A 19 -9.50 30.60 -1.01
CA GLN A 19 -9.14 31.55 0.05
C GLN A 19 -7.92 32.39 -0.32
N PHE A 20 -6.99 31.83 -1.10
CA PHE A 20 -5.72 32.48 -1.43
C PHE A 20 -5.67 33.06 -2.85
N ASP A 21 -6.60 32.68 -3.73
CA ASP A 21 -6.87 33.34 -5.03
C ASP A 21 -7.52 34.71 -4.77
N ALA A 22 -6.67 35.71 -4.49
CA ALA A 22 -7.09 37.00 -3.98
C ALA A 22 -7.78 37.87 -5.04
N ASP A 23 -7.36 37.77 -6.30
CA ASP A 23 -7.94 38.49 -7.44
C ASP A 23 -9.07 37.70 -8.13
N LYS A 24 -9.27 36.43 -7.74
CA LYS A 24 -10.31 35.53 -8.26
C LYS A 24 -10.15 35.28 -9.74
N ASP A 25 -8.92 35.32 -10.24
CA ASP A 25 -8.63 35.06 -11.63
C ASP A 25 -8.61 33.55 -11.96
N GLY A 26 -8.74 32.70 -10.93
CA GLY A 26 -8.75 31.25 -11.05
C GLY A 26 -7.36 30.63 -11.04
N SER A 27 -6.33 31.41 -10.67
CA SER A 27 -4.93 31.00 -10.60
C SER A 27 -4.24 31.56 -9.35
N LEU A 28 -3.16 30.92 -8.91
CA LEU A 28 -2.31 31.41 -7.84
C LEU A 28 -0.98 31.85 -8.42
N ASN A 29 -0.66 33.12 -8.24
CA ASN A 29 0.66 33.67 -8.52
C ASN A 29 1.64 33.38 -7.37
N ILE A 30 2.89 33.81 -7.52
CA ILE A 30 3.96 33.59 -6.53
C ILE A 30 3.66 34.18 -5.14
N ASP A 31 2.99 35.32 -5.08
CA ASP A 31 2.66 35.96 -3.81
C ASP A 31 1.55 35.21 -3.08
N ASP A 32 0.61 34.63 -3.82
CA ASP A 32 -0.47 33.82 -3.25
C ASP A 32 0.04 32.44 -2.83
N LEU A 33 0.92 31.81 -3.62
CA LEU A 33 1.57 30.56 -3.24
C LEU A 33 2.44 30.73 -1.98
N ARG A 34 3.15 31.87 -1.84
CA ARG A 34 3.92 32.18 -0.62
C ARG A 34 3.03 32.22 0.63
N LYS A 35 1.85 32.83 0.53
CA LYS A 35 0.87 32.88 1.64
C LYS A 35 0.32 31.50 1.95
N VAL A 36 0.08 30.66 0.93
CA VAL A 36 -0.34 29.27 1.12
C VAL A 36 0.73 28.49 1.88
N MET A 37 2.00 28.57 1.49
CA MET A 37 3.09 27.87 2.18
C MET A 37 3.18 28.29 3.65
N HIS A 38 3.11 29.59 3.93
CA HIS A 38 3.12 30.11 5.30
C HIS A 38 1.88 29.66 6.10
N PHE A 39 0.73 29.53 5.46
CA PHE A 39 -0.49 29.02 6.11
C PHE A 39 -0.34 27.56 6.56
N PHE A 40 0.42 26.75 5.82
CA PHE A 40 0.78 25.39 6.20
C PHE A 40 2.00 25.31 7.13
N GLY A 41 2.51 26.46 7.61
CA GLY A 41 3.67 26.51 8.50
C GLY A 41 5.00 26.27 7.80
N ARG A 42 5.05 26.32 6.47
CA ARG A 42 6.28 26.25 5.67
C ARG A 42 6.73 27.64 5.22
N ASN A 43 8.02 27.91 5.31
CA ASN A 43 8.61 29.12 4.76
C ASN A 43 9.45 28.75 3.53
N ALA A 44 8.87 28.93 2.35
CA ALA A 44 9.55 28.71 1.08
C ALA A 44 10.16 30.03 0.56
N GLY A 45 11.38 29.95 0.03
CA GLY A 45 12.07 31.09 -0.57
C GLY A 45 11.59 31.38 -1.99
N ASP A 46 11.92 32.57 -2.52
CA ASP A 46 11.46 32.97 -3.87
C ASP A 46 11.95 32.04 -4.98
N SER A 47 13.15 31.44 -4.84
CA SER A 47 13.65 30.46 -5.81
C SER A 47 12.77 29.21 -5.85
N GLU A 48 12.48 28.63 -4.67
CA GLU A 48 11.67 27.42 -4.52
C GLU A 48 10.24 27.63 -5.02
N LEU A 49 9.65 28.79 -4.74
CA LEU A 49 8.32 29.13 -5.22
C LEU A 49 8.28 29.30 -6.75
N ASN A 50 9.34 29.87 -7.35
CA ASN A 50 9.47 29.97 -8.80
C ASN A 50 9.62 28.60 -9.45
N ASP A 51 10.40 27.69 -8.84
CA ASP A 51 10.57 26.33 -9.34
C ASP A 51 9.22 25.60 -9.36
N ILE A 52 8.47 25.65 -8.25
CA ILE A 52 7.12 25.07 -8.14
C ILE A 52 6.16 25.62 -9.21
N ILE A 53 6.20 26.94 -9.45
CA ILE A 53 5.34 27.58 -10.46
C ILE A 53 5.77 27.21 -11.88
N SER A 54 7.07 27.04 -12.12
CA SER A 54 7.60 26.65 -13.42
C SER A 54 7.30 25.19 -13.79
N GLU A 55 7.26 24.31 -12.78
CA GLU A 55 6.99 22.88 -12.95
C GLU A 55 5.48 22.59 -13.02
N ALA A 56 4.68 23.27 -12.20
CA ALA A 56 3.24 23.02 -12.09
C ALA A 56 2.37 23.95 -12.93
N GLY A 57 2.87 25.13 -13.30
CA GLY A 57 2.09 26.21 -13.92
C GLY A 57 2.40 26.44 -15.40
N SER A 58 1.48 27.10 -16.08
CA SER A 58 1.71 27.66 -17.42
C SER A 58 1.56 29.18 -17.32
N ASN A 59 2.59 29.94 -17.71
CA ASN A 59 2.64 31.41 -17.70
C ASN A 59 2.84 32.08 -16.32
N GLY A 60 3.49 31.43 -15.36
CA GLY A 60 3.85 32.09 -14.09
C GLY A 60 2.76 32.08 -13.01
N ALA A 61 1.71 31.27 -13.21
CA ALA A 61 0.65 31.05 -12.22
C ALA A 61 0.16 29.59 -12.26
N ILE A 62 -0.44 29.13 -11.15
CA ILE A 62 -0.93 27.76 -10.95
C ILE A 62 -2.46 27.76 -10.94
N SER A 63 -3.10 27.05 -11.87
CA SER A 63 -4.56 26.91 -11.88
C SER A 63 -5.07 26.01 -10.74
N GLN A 64 -6.37 26.08 -10.42
CA GLN A 64 -6.97 25.24 -9.39
C GLN A 64 -6.74 23.72 -9.61
N ALA A 65 -6.79 23.26 -10.86
CA ALA A 65 -6.56 21.85 -11.17
C ALA A 65 -5.10 21.45 -10.89
N GLN A 66 -4.14 22.29 -11.29
CA GLN A 66 -2.71 22.08 -11.05
C GLN A 66 -2.37 22.17 -9.55
N PHE A 67 -2.99 23.11 -8.82
CA PHE A 67 -2.84 23.23 -7.38
C PHE A 67 -3.33 21.97 -6.66
N LEU A 68 -4.51 21.46 -7.02
CA LEU A 68 -5.04 20.24 -6.42
C LEU A 68 -4.15 19.04 -6.68
N GLN A 69 -3.65 18.89 -7.90
CA GLN A 69 -2.74 17.80 -8.28
C GLN A 69 -1.39 17.91 -7.56
N LEU A 70 -0.81 19.11 -7.50
CA LEU A 70 0.47 19.37 -6.85
C LEU A 70 0.39 19.12 -5.33
N PHE A 71 -0.63 19.68 -4.67
CA PHE A 71 -0.78 19.54 -3.22
C PHE A 71 -1.34 18.18 -2.81
N SER A 72 -2.08 17.48 -3.67
CA SER A 72 -2.41 16.07 -3.41
C SER A 72 -1.18 15.19 -3.52
N ALA A 73 -0.39 15.32 -4.60
CA ALA A 73 0.83 14.53 -4.80
C ALA A 73 1.90 14.84 -3.76
N ALA A 74 2.09 16.11 -3.37
CA ALA A 74 3.03 16.49 -2.32
C ALA A 74 2.61 15.98 -0.94
N ARG A 75 1.29 15.92 -0.67
CA ARG A 75 0.77 15.35 0.58
C ARG A 75 0.88 13.83 0.60
N GLU A 76 0.52 13.17 -0.49
CA GLU A 76 0.74 11.73 -0.67
C GLU A 76 2.22 11.39 -0.46
N SER A 77 3.13 12.16 -1.07
CA SER A 77 4.58 11.99 -0.88
C SER A 77 5.04 12.26 0.55
N GLU A 78 4.48 13.27 1.23
CA GLU A 78 4.85 13.59 2.62
C GLU A 78 4.30 12.57 3.63
N ASP A 79 3.08 12.10 3.43
CA ASP A 79 2.46 11.06 4.24
C ASP A 79 3.23 9.74 4.05
N GLU A 80 3.62 9.40 2.82
CA GLU A 80 4.50 8.26 2.50
C GLU A 80 5.87 8.37 3.20
N LEU A 81 6.49 9.56 3.22
CA LEU A 81 7.78 9.79 3.88
C LEU A 81 7.67 9.69 5.41
N LYS A 82 6.57 10.19 6.01
CA LYS A 82 6.30 10.06 7.45
C LYS A 82 6.03 8.61 7.83
N GLU A 83 5.26 7.89 7.02
CA GLU A 83 5.03 6.46 7.23
C GLU A 83 6.32 5.65 7.10
N ALA A 84 7.16 5.97 6.10
CA ALA A 84 8.48 5.37 5.96
C ALA A 84 9.36 5.67 7.17
N PHE A 85 9.38 6.90 7.66
CA PHE A 85 10.12 7.27 8.88
C PHE A 85 9.63 6.48 10.10
N ASN A 86 8.31 6.44 10.33
CA ASN A 86 7.70 5.72 11.45
C ASN A 86 7.89 4.20 11.36
N MET A 87 8.08 3.66 10.15
CA MET A 87 8.42 2.24 9.97
C MET A 87 9.83 1.94 10.47
N PHE A 88 10.77 2.86 10.24
CA PHE A 88 12.15 2.73 10.70
C PHE A 88 12.24 2.92 12.20
N ASP A 89 11.54 3.92 12.74
CA ASP A 89 11.50 4.21 14.17
C ASP A 89 10.82 3.07 14.96
N THR A 90 11.61 2.10 15.44
CA THR A 90 11.06 0.89 16.06
C THR A 90 10.76 1.04 17.54
N ASP A 91 11.32 2.05 18.20
CA ASP A 91 11.07 2.35 19.61
C ASP A 91 10.23 3.61 19.83
N GLY A 92 9.88 4.33 18.76
CA GLY A 92 8.94 5.44 18.75
C GLY A 92 9.53 6.74 19.30
N ASP A 93 10.87 6.85 19.35
CA ASP A 93 11.56 8.01 19.89
C ASP A 93 11.70 9.17 18.87
N LYS A 94 11.22 8.94 17.64
CA LYS A 94 11.27 9.86 16.49
C LYS A 94 12.67 10.18 16.01
N LEU A 95 13.62 9.30 16.29
CA LEU A 95 14.99 9.36 15.83
C LEU A 95 15.34 7.98 15.25
N LEU A 96 16.04 7.94 14.12
CA LEU A 96 16.44 6.67 13.54
C LEU A 96 17.88 6.37 13.90
N ASN A 97 18.11 5.22 14.52
CA ASN A 97 19.44 4.77 14.88
C ASN A 97 19.82 3.46 14.16
N LYS A 98 21.05 2.99 14.39
CA LYS A 98 21.56 1.75 13.77
C LYS A 98 20.68 0.52 14.04
N VAL A 99 20.07 0.45 15.22
CA VAL A 99 19.21 -0.68 15.62
C VAL A 99 17.90 -0.65 14.83
N ASP A 100 17.32 0.53 14.62
CA ASP A 100 16.12 0.75 13.81
C ASP A 100 16.31 0.28 12.37
N PHE A 101 17.38 0.76 11.72
CA PHE A 101 17.74 0.32 10.37
C PHE A 101 17.99 -1.18 10.31
N THR A 102 18.70 -1.75 11.29
CA THR A 102 19.00 -3.19 11.31
C THR A 102 17.73 -4.03 11.43
N LYS A 103 16.80 -3.65 12.32
CA LYS A 103 15.54 -4.36 12.54
C LYS A 103 14.64 -4.31 11.31
N VAL A 104 14.51 -3.14 10.70
CA VAL A 104 13.68 -2.98 9.50
C VAL A 104 14.27 -3.72 8.32
N LEU A 105 15.57 -3.56 8.04
CA LEU A 105 16.21 -4.25 6.92
C LEU A 105 16.18 -5.78 7.09
N ALA A 106 16.37 -6.29 8.30
CA ALA A 106 16.20 -7.72 8.60
C ALA A 106 14.76 -8.19 8.39
N SER A 107 13.76 -7.40 8.81
CA SER A 107 12.34 -7.70 8.65
C SER A 107 11.89 -7.66 7.18
N LEU A 108 12.54 -6.83 6.35
CA LEU A 108 12.38 -6.79 4.89
C LEU A 108 13.18 -7.90 4.17
N GLY A 109 13.86 -8.77 4.93
CA GLY A 109 14.63 -9.89 4.40
C GLY A 109 15.90 -9.46 3.64
N HIS A 110 16.44 -8.30 3.98
CA HIS A 110 17.74 -7.81 3.52
C HIS A 110 18.79 -8.04 4.61
N LYS A 111 19.97 -8.48 4.19
CA LYS A 111 21.15 -8.52 5.05
C LYS A 111 22.03 -7.35 4.64
N ALA A 112 21.85 -6.21 5.30
CA ALA A 112 22.83 -5.13 5.27
C ALA A 112 23.88 -5.40 6.35
N THR A 113 25.12 -5.11 6.04
CA THR A 113 26.22 -5.18 6.99
C THR A 113 26.16 -4.00 7.96
N PRO A 114 26.63 -4.14 9.20
CA PRO A 114 26.72 -3.02 10.13
C PRO A 114 27.53 -1.84 9.60
N GLU A 115 28.47 -2.08 8.69
CA GLU A 115 29.28 -1.09 8.00
C GLU A 115 28.44 -0.29 6.98
N GLU A 116 27.67 -0.97 6.12
CA GLU A 116 26.76 -0.31 5.16
C GLU A 116 25.70 0.55 5.87
N ILE A 117 25.16 0.09 7.01
CA ILE A 117 24.20 0.87 7.79
C ILE A 117 24.87 2.09 8.41
N GLN A 118 26.14 1.96 8.84
CA GLN A 118 26.87 3.08 9.42
C GLN A 118 27.15 4.16 8.37
N GLU A 119 27.57 3.77 7.17
CA GLU A 119 27.80 4.71 6.07
C GLU A 119 26.52 5.49 5.72
N MET A 120 25.36 4.83 5.72
CA MET A 120 24.06 5.49 5.49
C MET A 120 23.72 6.52 6.58
N ILE A 121 24.04 6.22 7.84
CA ILE A 121 23.80 7.14 8.96
C ILE A 121 24.76 8.32 8.86
N ASP A 122 26.05 8.07 8.66
CA ASP A 122 27.08 9.10 8.60
C ASP A 122 26.88 10.07 7.41
N GLU A 123 26.23 9.63 6.32
CA GLU A 123 25.86 10.48 5.19
C GLU A 123 24.61 11.35 5.43
N ALA A 124 23.71 10.88 6.30
CA ALA A 124 22.42 11.50 6.56
C ALA A 124 22.43 12.42 7.80
N ASP A 125 23.22 12.07 8.80
CA ASP A 125 23.43 12.76 10.07
C ASP A 125 24.23 14.05 9.82
N VAL A 126 23.50 15.17 9.67
CA VAL A 126 24.10 16.46 9.33
C VAL A 126 24.65 17.14 10.57
N ASP A 127 24.00 16.94 11.71
CA ASP A 127 24.38 17.58 12.97
C ASP A 127 25.38 16.76 13.81
N GLY A 128 25.64 15.52 13.42
CA GLY A 128 26.66 14.63 13.97
C GLY A 128 26.26 14.01 15.31
N ASP A 129 24.96 13.91 15.60
CA ASP A 129 24.45 13.36 16.86
C ASP A 129 24.40 11.83 16.89
N GLY A 130 24.70 11.18 15.76
CA GLY A 130 24.70 9.74 15.57
C GLY A 130 23.32 9.14 15.36
N MET A 131 22.30 9.98 15.19
CA MET A 131 20.90 9.63 14.92
C MET A 131 20.42 10.39 13.68
N ILE A 132 19.28 9.97 13.13
CA ILE A 132 18.68 10.65 11.98
C ILE A 132 17.31 11.14 12.40
N ASN A 133 17.13 12.46 12.47
CA ASN A 133 15.81 13.06 12.70
C ASN A 133 14.99 13.10 11.39
N TYR A 134 13.72 13.51 11.47
CA TYR A 134 12.84 13.53 10.30
C TYR A 134 13.35 14.44 9.16
N GLU A 135 13.94 15.59 9.48
CA GLU A 135 14.46 16.51 8.47
C GLU A 135 15.70 15.93 7.76
N GLU A 136 16.57 15.27 8.51
CA GLU A 136 17.74 14.54 7.99
C GLU A 136 17.34 13.33 7.17
N PHE A 137 16.29 12.60 7.58
CA PHE A 137 15.73 11.50 6.81
C PHE A 137 15.15 11.99 5.49
N VAL A 138 14.37 13.08 5.50
CA VAL A 138 13.83 13.69 4.28
C VAL A 138 14.96 14.20 3.40
N LYS A 139 15.97 14.88 3.97
CA LYS A 139 17.12 15.39 3.23
C LYS A 139 17.96 14.26 2.64
N MET A 140 18.15 13.17 3.37
CA MET A 140 18.77 11.94 2.87
C MET A 140 17.99 11.44 1.66
N VAL A 141 16.68 11.20 1.80
CA VAL A 141 15.81 10.71 0.70
C VAL A 141 15.80 11.66 -0.51
N VAL A 142 15.70 12.98 -0.28
CA VAL A 142 15.67 14.02 -1.32
C VAL A 142 17.03 14.19 -2.00
N THR A 143 18.14 14.10 -1.24
CA THR A 143 19.50 14.15 -1.79
C THR A 143 19.77 12.93 -2.65
N ILE A 144 19.34 11.75 -2.22
CA ILE A 144 19.40 10.52 -3.03
C ILE A 144 18.52 10.69 -4.30
N LEU A 145 17.36 11.36 -4.20
CA LEU A 145 16.46 11.62 -5.34
C LEU A 145 17.11 12.56 -6.36
N HIS A 146 17.79 13.62 -5.93
CA HIS A 146 18.42 14.63 -6.81
C HIS A 146 19.72 14.15 -7.47
N ILE A 147 20.53 13.32 -6.80
CA ILE A 147 21.77 12.74 -7.38
C ILE A 147 21.46 11.85 -8.59
N SER A 148 20.26 11.25 -8.62
CA SER A 148 19.79 10.32 -9.65
C SER A 148 19.69 10.94 -11.07
N ASN A 149 19.63 12.26 -11.18
CA ASN A 149 19.49 12.96 -12.48
C ASN A 149 20.81 13.41 -13.12
N SER A 150 21.97 13.29 -12.45
CA SER A 150 23.22 13.85 -12.99
C SER A 150 24.44 12.92 -13.05
N THR A 151 24.55 11.83 -12.28
CA THR A 151 25.68 10.90 -12.46
C THR A 151 25.34 9.49 -11.98
N LYS A 152 25.72 8.49 -12.79
CA LYS A 152 25.65 7.05 -12.48
C LYS A 152 26.38 6.73 -11.17
N SER A 153 25.65 6.54 -10.08
CA SER A 153 25.94 5.55 -9.03
C SER A 153 24.67 5.29 -8.24
N GLU A 154 24.01 4.19 -8.59
CA GLU A 154 22.77 3.67 -8.02
C GLU A 154 23.02 2.97 -6.67
N SER A 155 22.33 3.33 -5.59
CA SER A 155 22.20 2.43 -4.44
C SER A 155 20.93 2.64 -3.61
N THR A 156 20.54 3.83 -3.18
CA THR A 156 19.58 3.91 -2.05
C THR A 156 18.08 4.08 -2.41
N ILE A 157 17.69 4.78 -3.49
CA ILE A 157 16.27 4.82 -3.96
C ILE A 157 15.89 3.63 -4.80
N ASN A 158 16.87 3.10 -5.55
CA ASN A 158 16.79 1.75 -6.03
C ASN A 158 16.52 0.84 -4.82
N THR A 159 17.03 1.07 -3.61
CA THR A 159 16.73 0.18 -2.47
C THR A 159 15.27 0.21 -2.01
N MET A 160 14.54 1.34 -1.94
CA MET A 160 13.14 1.35 -1.48
C MET A 160 12.10 0.93 -2.54
N ALA A 161 12.19 1.49 -3.75
CA ALA A 161 11.39 1.03 -4.88
C ALA A 161 11.76 -0.42 -5.27
N ASN A 162 13.04 -0.83 -5.13
CA ASN A 162 13.38 -2.26 -5.15
C ASN A 162 12.96 -2.99 -3.89
N VAL A 163 12.72 -2.40 -2.71
CA VAL A 163 12.23 -3.17 -1.55
C VAL A 163 10.79 -3.60 -1.79
N ILE A 164 9.94 -2.72 -2.32
CA ILE A 164 8.55 -3.05 -2.66
C ILE A 164 8.50 -3.94 -3.91
N THR A 165 9.27 -3.61 -4.95
CA THR A 165 9.39 -4.46 -6.15
C THR A 165 10.04 -5.81 -5.81
N LYS A 166 11.09 -5.87 -4.97
CA LYS A 166 11.69 -7.12 -4.46
C LYS A 166 10.79 -7.82 -3.45
N ARG A 167 9.90 -7.15 -2.72
CA ARG A 167 8.91 -7.82 -1.86
C ARG A 167 8.00 -8.66 -2.74
N ILE A 168 7.41 -8.05 -3.77
CA ILE A 168 6.58 -8.75 -4.76
C ILE A 168 7.40 -9.82 -5.48
N SER A 169 8.61 -9.51 -5.98
CA SER A 169 9.46 -10.49 -6.65
C SER A 169 9.90 -11.64 -5.74
N LYS A 170 10.22 -11.40 -4.46
CA LYS A 170 10.55 -12.45 -3.49
C LYS A 170 9.33 -13.29 -3.13
N GLU A 171 8.14 -12.70 -3.05
CA GLU A 171 6.91 -13.48 -2.86
C GLU A 171 6.59 -14.34 -4.08
N ILE A 172 6.78 -13.82 -5.29
CA ILE A 172 6.71 -14.60 -6.53
C ILE A 172 7.74 -15.73 -6.50
N GLU A 173 9.02 -15.44 -6.24
CA GLU A 173 10.08 -16.46 -6.18
C GLU A 173 9.75 -17.54 -5.14
N ARG A 174 9.27 -17.16 -3.95
CA ARG A 174 8.87 -18.09 -2.90
C ARG A 174 7.68 -18.95 -3.32
N LEU A 175 6.65 -18.37 -3.93
CA LEU A 175 5.49 -19.10 -4.43
C LEU A 175 5.88 -20.07 -5.55
N MET A 176 6.81 -19.69 -6.43
CA MET A 176 7.32 -20.55 -7.49
C MET A 176 8.22 -21.67 -6.96
N LYS A 177 9.02 -21.38 -5.92
CA LYS A 177 9.95 -22.34 -5.31
C LYS A 177 9.26 -23.33 -4.39
N ASP A 178 8.27 -22.88 -3.62
CA ASP A 178 7.49 -23.66 -2.67
C ASP A 178 5.99 -23.38 -2.89
N PRO A 179 5.39 -24.01 -3.92
CA PRO A 179 3.99 -23.80 -4.25
C PRO A 179 3.10 -24.31 -3.10
N VAL A 180 2.01 -23.60 -2.87
CA VAL A 180 1.06 -23.97 -1.81
C VAL A 180 0.29 -25.22 -2.26
N PRO A 181 0.21 -26.28 -1.44
CA PRO A 181 -0.51 -27.49 -1.82
C PRO A 181 -1.96 -27.20 -2.22
N GLY A 182 -2.32 -27.59 -3.45
CA GLY A 182 -3.64 -27.37 -4.01
C GLY A 182 -3.94 -25.93 -4.42
N ILE A 183 -2.93 -25.05 -4.52
CA ILE A 183 -3.11 -23.68 -5.02
C ILE A 183 -2.00 -23.34 -6.01
N GLU A 184 -2.40 -22.93 -7.21
CA GLU A 184 -1.51 -22.39 -8.23
C GLU A 184 -1.73 -20.88 -8.30
N ALA A 185 -0.71 -20.07 -7.98
CA ALA A 185 -0.78 -18.62 -8.04
C ALA A 185 0.26 -18.11 -9.04
N ILE A 186 -0.20 -17.71 -10.22
CA ILE A 186 0.64 -17.35 -11.36
C ILE A 186 0.58 -15.83 -11.58
N PRO A 187 1.70 -15.09 -11.48
CA PRO A 187 1.71 -13.67 -11.78
C PRO A 187 1.47 -13.42 -13.27
N HIS A 188 0.80 -12.31 -13.61
CA HIS A 188 0.58 -11.90 -14.99
C HIS A 188 1.89 -11.37 -15.60
N GLU A 189 2.18 -11.73 -16.86
CA GLU A 189 3.44 -11.38 -17.54
C GLU A 189 3.67 -9.87 -17.66
N GLU A 190 2.59 -9.12 -17.95
CA GLU A 190 2.64 -7.67 -18.14
C GLU A 190 2.45 -6.87 -16.84
N ASN A 191 1.94 -7.50 -15.78
CA ASN A 191 1.65 -6.83 -14.52
C ASN A 191 1.87 -7.77 -13.33
N LEU A 192 3.06 -7.68 -12.74
CA LEU A 192 3.48 -8.50 -11.60
C LEU A 192 2.68 -8.24 -10.31
N ARG A 193 1.82 -7.21 -10.28
CA ARG A 193 0.87 -6.97 -9.19
C ARG A 193 -0.42 -7.77 -9.33
N TYR A 194 -0.65 -8.39 -10.48
CA TYR A 194 -1.85 -9.17 -10.77
C TYR A 194 -1.51 -10.66 -10.84
N PHE A 195 -2.32 -11.48 -10.18
CA PHE A 195 -2.13 -12.92 -10.12
C PHE A 195 -3.42 -13.65 -10.53
N ASN A 196 -3.25 -14.60 -11.44
CA ASN A 196 -4.26 -15.61 -11.73
C ASN A 196 -4.06 -16.76 -10.74
N VAL A 197 -5.07 -17.03 -9.93
CA VAL A 197 -5.01 -18.06 -8.91
C VAL A 197 -6.01 -19.16 -9.23
N ILE A 198 -5.56 -20.42 -9.18
CA ILE A 198 -6.41 -21.61 -9.20
C ILE A 198 -6.28 -22.29 -7.84
N MET A 199 -7.39 -22.41 -7.13
CA MET A 199 -7.48 -23.04 -5.81
C MET A 199 -8.31 -24.31 -5.92
N ASN A 200 -7.71 -25.44 -5.58
CA ASN A 200 -8.42 -26.70 -5.46
C ASN A 200 -9.26 -26.68 -4.18
N GLY A 201 -10.50 -27.11 -4.31
CA GLY A 201 -11.40 -27.25 -3.18
C GLY A 201 -10.84 -28.25 -2.15
N PRO A 202 -10.82 -27.89 -0.86
CA PRO A 202 -10.24 -28.74 0.17
C PRO A 202 -10.92 -30.10 0.27
N ALA A 203 -10.15 -31.15 0.58
CA ALA A 203 -10.71 -32.46 0.88
C ALA A 203 -11.65 -32.38 2.09
N GLN A 204 -12.70 -33.21 2.09
CA GLN A 204 -13.72 -33.27 3.14
C GLN A 204 -14.56 -31.98 3.27
N SER A 205 -14.44 -31.05 2.32
CA SER A 205 -15.31 -29.88 2.20
C SER A 205 -16.35 -30.10 1.10
N PRO A 206 -17.47 -29.35 1.07
CA PRO A 206 -18.40 -29.39 -0.07
C PRO A 206 -17.78 -28.93 -1.40
N TYR A 207 -16.56 -28.39 -1.37
CA TYR A 207 -15.84 -27.87 -2.52
C TYR A 207 -14.85 -28.89 -3.11
N GLU A 208 -14.67 -30.05 -2.46
CA GLU A 208 -13.73 -31.10 -2.89
C GLU A 208 -13.91 -31.47 -4.37
N GLY A 209 -12.79 -31.54 -5.09
CA GLY A 209 -12.76 -31.83 -6.54
C GLY A 209 -13.03 -30.64 -7.45
N GLY A 210 -13.41 -29.47 -6.91
CA GLY A 210 -13.52 -28.23 -7.69
C GLY A 210 -12.19 -27.49 -7.85
N HIS A 211 -12.07 -26.74 -8.94
CA HIS A 211 -10.99 -25.83 -9.30
C HIS A 211 -11.52 -24.40 -9.39
N PHE A 212 -11.29 -23.62 -8.34
CA PHE A 212 -11.81 -22.26 -8.23
C PHE A 212 -10.80 -21.26 -8.77
N LYS A 213 -11.21 -20.46 -9.75
CA LYS A 213 -10.43 -19.35 -10.26
C LYS A 213 -10.65 -18.14 -9.38
N LEU A 214 -9.57 -17.52 -8.92
CA LEU A 214 -9.55 -16.26 -8.20
C LEU A 214 -8.64 -15.28 -8.94
N GLU A 215 -8.94 -13.99 -8.81
CA GLU A 215 -7.94 -12.96 -9.07
C GLU A 215 -7.41 -12.41 -7.75
N LEU A 216 -6.12 -12.13 -7.74
CA LEU A 216 -5.46 -11.43 -6.65
C LEU A 216 -4.69 -10.24 -7.23
N PHE A 217 -4.92 -9.07 -6.66
CA PHE A 217 -4.30 -7.82 -7.05
C PHE A 217 -3.61 -7.16 -5.87
N LEU A 218 -2.38 -6.72 -6.09
CA LEU A 218 -1.56 -5.98 -5.13
C LEU A 218 -1.69 -4.47 -5.43
N PRO A 219 -2.57 -3.74 -4.72
CA PRO A 219 -2.77 -2.32 -4.99
C PRO A 219 -1.53 -1.50 -4.62
N GLU A 220 -1.54 -0.20 -4.91
CA GLU A 220 -0.38 0.68 -4.66
C GLU A 220 0.03 0.69 -3.20
N GLU A 221 -0.95 0.60 -2.29
CA GLU A 221 -0.72 0.56 -0.85
C GLU A 221 -0.09 -0.76 -0.39
N TYR A 222 -0.04 -1.82 -1.21
CA TYR A 222 0.55 -3.10 -0.81
C TYR A 222 2.08 -3.00 -0.64
N PRO A 223 2.66 -3.48 0.47
CA PRO A 223 2.07 -4.37 1.49
C PRO A 223 1.47 -3.68 2.72
N MET A 224 1.40 -2.34 2.76
CA MET A 224 0.78 -1.59 3.86
C MET A 224 -0.74 -1.79 3.90
N GLY A 225 -1.37 -1.81 2.73
CA GLY A 225 -2.74 -2.27 2.51
C GLY A 225 -2.80 -3.76 2.13
N PRO A 226 -3.92 -4.44 2.42
CA PRO A 226 -4.12 -5.84 2.05
C PRO A 226 -4.21 -6.02 0.53
N PRO A 227 -3.89 -7.22 0.03
CA PRO A 227 -4.18 -7.57 -1.35
C PRO A 227 -5.71 -7.62 -1.56
N LYS A 228 -6.15 -7.29 -2.78
CA LYS A 228 -7.54 -7.44 -3.19
C LYS A 228 -7.71 -8.83 -3.80
N VAL A 229 -8.61 -9.64 -3.24
CA VAL A 229 -8.86 -11.01 -3.72
C VAL A 229 -10.35 -11.23 -3.94
N ARG A 230 -10.71 -11.84 -5.07
CA ARG A 230 -12.09 -12.29 -5.32
C ARG A 230 -12.15 -13.57 -6.15
N PHE A 231 -13.23 -14.32 -5.95
CA PHE A 231 -13.58 -15.45 -6.79
C PHE A 231 -14.08 -14.98 -8.16
N LEU A 232 -13.51 -15.57 -9.22
CA LEU A 232 -14.02 -15.50 -10.58
C LEU A 232 -14.98 -16.66 -10.86
N THR A 233 -14.67 -17.83 -10.32
CA THR A 233 -15.59 -18.98 -10.34
C THR A 233 -16.75 -18.73 -9.38
N LYS A 234 -17.98 -18.95 -9.84
CA LYS A 234 -19.17 -18.85 -8.97
C LYS A 234 -19.09 -19.90 -7.87
N ILE A 235 -19.37 -19.50 -6.63
CA ILE A 235 -19.31 -20.36 -5.45
C ILE A 235 -20.51 -20.12 -4.55
N TYR A 236 -21.01 -21.18 -3.93
CA TYR A 236 -22.05 -21.11 -2.90
C TYR A 236 -21.38 -21.15 -1.52
N HIS A 237 -21.16 -19.98 -0.92
CA HIS A 237 -20.40 -19.84 0.33
C HIS A 237 -20.91 -18.65 1.17
N PRO A 238 -21.15 -18.80 2.49
CA PRO A 238 -21.66 -17.73 3.37
C PRO A 238 -20.82 -16.44 3.36
N ASN A 239 -19.49 -16.58 3.32
CA ASN A 239 -18.54 -15.46 3.34
C ASN A 239 -18.16 -14.92 1.95
N THR A 240 -18.89 -15.28 0.89
CA THR A 240 -18.61 -14.80 -0.47
C THR A 240 -19.87 -14.23 -1.12
N ASP A 241 -19.77 -13.02 -1.68
CA ASP A 241 -20.92 -12.39 -2.34
C ASP A 241 -21.06 -12.78 -3.83
N LYS A 242 -22.09 -12.24 -4.50
CA LYS A 242 -22.38 -12.51 -5.92
C LYS A 242 -21.31 -11.98 -6.89
N LEU A 243 -20.46 -11.06 -6.46
CA LEU A 243 -19.33 -10.53 -7.23
C LEU A 243 -18.02 -11.29 -6.95
N GLY A 244 -18.07 -12.28 -6.04
CA GLY A 244 -16.92 -13.08 -5.62
C GLY A 244 -16.08 -12.46 -4.52
N ARG A 245 -16.49 -11.32 -3.93
CA ARG A 245 -15.75 -10.68 -2.83
C ARG A 245 -15.81 -11.54 -1.58
N ILE A 246 -14.70 -11.60 -0.85
CA ILE A 246 -14.51 -12.51 0.29
C ILE A 246 -14.57 -11.71 1.60
N CYS A 247 -15.32 -12.20 2.60
CA CYS A 247 -15.23 -11.72 3.97
C CYS A 247 -14.12 -12.49 4.67
N LEU A 248 -12.99 -11.82 4.89
CA LEU A 248 -11.89 -12.35 5.66
C LEU A 248 -11.23 -11.17 6.38
N ASP A 249 -11.06 -11.27 7.68
CA ASP A 249 -10.55 -10.21 8.55
C ASP A 249 -9.13 -9.78 8.18
N ILE A 250 -8.27 -10.72 7.77
CA ILE A 250 -6.91 -10.42 7.29
C ILE A 250 -6.89 -9.67 5.95
N LEU A 251 -8.02 -9.55 5.23
CA LEU A 251 -8.16 -8.70 4.05
C LEU A 251 -8.74 -7.31 4.40
N LYS A 252 -8.88 -7.00 5.69
CA LYS A 252 -9.46 -5.77 6.22
C LYS A 252 -8.63 -5.25 7.40
N ASP A 253 -9.17 -5.33 8.61
CA ASP A 253 -8.66 -4.72 9.84
C ASP A 253 -7.60 -5.56 10.55
N ARG A 254 -7.49 -6.85 10.23
CA ARG A 254 -6.44 -7.75 10.76
C ARG A 254 -5.27 -7.92 9.81
N TRP A 255 -5.23 -7.15 8.72
CA TRP A 255 -4.07 -7.15 7.82
C TRP A 255 -2.83 -6.64 8.56
N SER A 256 -1.68 -7.27 8.26
CA SER A 256 -0.37 -6.80 8.69
C SER A 256 0.58 -6.91 7.50
N PRO A 257 1.46 -5.93 7.25
CA PRO A 257 2.47 -5.99 6.18
C PRO A 257 3.44 -7.18 6.29
N ALA A 258 3.50 -7.81 7.47
CA ALA A 258 4.24 -9.04 7.70
C ALA A 258 3.57 -10.29 7.09
N LEU A 259 2.25 -10.23 6.83
CA LEU A 259 1.52 -11.30 6.15
C LEU A 259 1.94 -11.37 4.68
N GLN A 260 1.94 -12.59 4.16
CA GLN A 260 2.38 -12.92 2.80
C GLN A 260 1.18 -13.39 1.96
N ILE A 261 1.27 -13.27 0.64
CA ILE A 261 0.32 -13.81 -0.34
C ILE A 261 0.02 -15.28 -0.02
N ARG A 262 1.03 -16.08 0.28
CA ARG A 262 0.89 -17.47 0.72
C ARG A 262 -0.07 -17.63 1.90
N THR A 263 0.06 -16.75 2.90
CA THR A 263 -0.77 -16.80 4.11
C THR A 263 -2.22 -16.44 3.77
N VAL A 264 -2.42 -15.42 2.94
CA VAL A 264 -3.74 -15.04 2.44
C VAL A 264 -4.42 -16.20 1.70
N LEU A 265 -3.72 -16.83 0.77
CA LEU A 265 -4.24 -17.96 0.00
C LEU A 265 -4.59 -19.17 0.88
N LEU A 266 -3.75 -19.47 1.88
CA LEU A 266 -4.04 -20.52 2.86
C LEU A 266 -5.23 -20.18 3.75
N SER A 267 -5.39 -18.93 4.17
CA SER A 267 -6.55 -18.50 4.96
C SER A 267 -7.85 -18.59 4.16
N ILE A 268 -7.83 -18.28 2.85
CA ILE A 268 -8.99 -18.47 1.98
C ILE A 268 -9.30 -19.97 1.80
N GLN A 269 -8.30 -20.82 1.60
CA GLN A 269 -8.49 -22.27 1.51
C GLN A 269 -9.02 -22.86 2.84
N ALA A 270 -8.56 -22.35 3.98
CA ALA A 270 -9.08 -22.71 5.29
C ALA A 270 -10.54 -22.26 5.47
N LEU A 271 -10.90 -21.08 4.98
CA LEU A 271 -12.28 -20.58 4.98
C LEU A 271 -13.21 -21.48 4.16
N LEU A 272 -12.76 -22.01 3.01
CA LEU A 272 -13.51 -23.01 2.25
C LEU A 272 -13.73 -24.31 3.04
N SER A 273 -12.75 -24.70 3.88
CA SER A 273 -12.86 -25.91 4.71
C SER A 273 -13.83 -25.70 5.88
N ALA A 274 -13.89 -24.49 6.42
CA ALA A 274 -14.71 -24.13 7.57
C ALA A 274 -15.45 -22.79 7.33
N PRO A 275 -16.57 -22.81 6.60
CA PRO A 275 -17.37 -21.62 6.36
C PRO A 275 -17.90 -21.01 7.67
N ASN A 276 -17.96 -19.69 7.74
CA ASN A 276 -18.40 -18.98 8.93
C ASN A 276 -19.73 -18.22 8.68
N PRO A 277 -20.89 -18.81 9.00
CA PRO A 277 -22.18 -18.15 8.78
C PRO A 277 -22.49 -17.03 9.78
N ASP A 278 -21.64 -16.79 10.78
CA ASP A 278 -21.82 -15.70 11.77
C ASP A 278 -21.21 -14.36 11.32
N ASP A 279 -20.30 -14.37 10.34
CA ASP A 279 -19.78 -13.16 9.68
C ASP A 279 -19.98 -13.20 8.13
N PRO A 280 -21.23 -13.23 7.65
CA PRO A 280 -21.49 -13.50 6.25
C PRO A 280 -21.38 -12.25 5.36
N LEU A 281 -21.07 -12.49 4.08
CA LEU A 281 -21.33 -11.53 3.00
C LEU A 281 -22.58 -11.88 2.20
N ALA A 282 -22.97 -13.16 2.17
CA ALA A 282 -24.20 -13.65 1.55
C ALA A 282 -25.17 -14.10 2.65
N ASN A 283 -26.03 -13.17 3.09
CA ASN A 283 -26.97 -13.41 4.20
C ASN A 283 -27.94 -14.57 3.91
N ASP A 284 -28.43 -14.67 2.67
CA ASP A 284 -29.32 -15.74 2.22
C ASP A 284 -28.64 -17.12 2.31
N VAL A 285 -27.38 -17.20 1.89
CA VAL A 285 -26.56 -18.42 2.03
C VAL A 285 -26.31 -18.72 3.50
N ALA A 286 -25.93 -17.73 4.30
CA ALA A 286 -25.65 -17.93 5.73
C ALA A 286 -26.87 -18.39 6.53
N GLU A 287 -28.06 -17.85 6.24
CA GLU A 287 -29.33 -18.30 6.81
C GLU A 287 -29.65 -19.74 6.41
N HIS A 288 -29.37 -20.13 5.16
CA HIS A 288 -29.52 -21.52 4.72
C HIS A 288 -28.59 -22.47 5.49
N TRP A 289 -27.31 -22.10 5.64
CA TRP A 289 -26.35 -22.87 6.44
C TRP A 289 -26.78 -23.01 7.91
N LYS A 290 -27.33 -21.94 8.50
CA LYS A 290 -27.84 -21.94 9.89
C LYS A 290 -29.11 -22.76 10.07
N SER A 291 -30.00 -22.77 9.08
CA SER A 291 -31.29 -23.45 9.16
C SER A 291 -31.22 -24.94 8.78
N ASN A 292 -30.43 -25.28 7.76
CA ASN A 292 -30.26 -26.65 7.28
C ASN A 292 -28.86 -26.85 6.66
N GLU A 293 -27.86 -26.99 7.52
CA GLU A 293 -26.46 -27.16 7.11
C GLU A 293 -26.26 -28.32 6.12
N LYS A 294 -26.96 -29.43 6.31
CA LYS A 294 -26.84 -30.61 5.43
C LYS A 294 -27.28 -30.30 4.00
N GLU A 295 -28.39 -29.60 3.83
CA GLU A 295 -28.90 -29.19 2.50
C GLU A 295 -28.04 -28.09 1.88
N ALA A 296 -27.52 -27.17 2.69
CA ALA A 296 -26.60 -26.14 2.23
C ALA A 296 -25.27 -26.75 1.72
N ILE A 297 -24.75 -27.78 2.40
CA ILE A 297 -23.58 -28.56 1.96
C ILE A 297 -23.84 -29.26 0.62
N GLU A 298 -25.00 -29.91 0.45
CA GLU A 298 -25.35 -30.54 -0.83
C GLU A 298 -25.48 -29.50 -1.95
N THR A 299 -26.10 -28.35 -1.68
CA THR A 299 -26.19 -27.23 -2.63
C THR A 299 -24.80 -26.73 -3.03
N ALA A 300 -23.87 -26.62 -2.08
CA ALA A 300 -22.50 -26.22 -2.33
C ALA A 300 -21.74 -27.24 -3.20
N LYS A 301 -21.97 -28.54 -3.01
CA LYS A 301 -21.43 -29.60 -3.89
C LYS A 301 -21.98 -29.51 -5.32
N GLU A 302 -23.28 -29.28 -5.47
CA GLU A 302 -23.92 -29.09 -6.78
C GLU A 302 -23.32 -27.89 -7.52
N TRP A 303 -23.13 -26.77 -6.82
CA TRP A 303 -22.48 -25.59 -7.38
C TRP A 303 -21.02 -25.85 -7.76
N THR A 304 -20.29 -26.57 -6.92
CA THR A 304 -18.91 -26.98 -7.22
C THR A 304 -18.85 -27.78 -8.51
N HIS A 305 -19.70 -28.80 -8.65
CA HIS A 305 -19.76 -29.60 -9.87
C HIS A 305 -20.15 -28.78 -11.12
N LYS A 306 -21.04 -27.80 -10.96
CA LYS A 306 -21.56 -27.00 -12.07
C LYS A 306 -20.61 -25.91 -12.56
N TYR A 307 -19.82 -25.33 -11.66
CA TYR A 307 -19.06 -24.10 -11.96
C TYR A 307 -17.55 -24.25 -11.82
N ALA A 308 -17.07 -25.25 -11.09
CA ALA A 308 -15.66 -25.38 -10.71
C ALA A 308 -14.99 -26.67 -11.21
N VAL A 309 -15.71 -27.62 -11.82
CA VAL A 309 -15.14 -28.85 -12.40
C VAL A 309 -14.86 -28.68 -13.89
#